data_AF-A0A1I0C7F9-F1
#
_entry.id   AF-A0A1I0C7F9-F1
#
_cell.length_a   1.000
_cell.length_b   1.000
_cell.length_c   1.000
_cell.angle_alpha   90.00
_cell.angle_beta   90.00
_cell.angle_gamma   90.00
#
_symmetry.space_group_name_H-M   'P 1'
#
loop_
_entity.id
_entity.type
_entity.pdbx_description
1 polymer ?
#
loop_
_entity_poly.entity_id
_entity_poly.type
_entity_poly.pdbx_seq_one_letter_code
_entity_poly.pdbx_strand_id
1 'polypeptide(L)'
;MDDLRYNYYALYEAILSPEEALTDMILHKYGLLSLSPKELKGLETMEMQRLYRKGFTYMEIAKYFNMTDSGVYRRVKRLKGGKRNSAL
;
A
#
# COMPACT_ATOMS: atom_id res chain seq x y z
N MET A 1 -4.41 14.06 24.59
CA MET A 1 -3.26 14.10 23.65
C MET A 1 -3.85 14.34 22.28
N ASP A 2 -3.62 15.52 21.71
CA ASP A 2 -4.52 16.18 20.74
C ASP A 2 -4.61 15.51 19.37
N ASP A 3 -5.83 15.17 18.95
CA ASP A 3 -6.18 14.79 17.57
C ASP A 3 -5.66 15.80 16.53
N LEU A 4 -5.55 17.08 16.91
CA LEU A 4 -5.01 18.14 16.06
C LEU A 4 -3.57 17.87 15.59
N ARG A 5 -2.74 17.25 16.45
CA ARG A 5 -1.35 16.95 16.11
C ARG A 5 -1.26 15.80 15.11
N TYR A 6 -2.08 14.76 15.27
CA TYR A 6 -2.16 13.66 14.30
C TYR A 6 -2.66 14.13 12.94
N ASN A 7 -3.69 14.98 12.92
CA ASN A 7 -4.19 15.61 11.69
C ASN A 7 -3.09 16.42 10.98
N TYR A 8 -2.31 17.21 11.73
CA TYR A 8 -1.21 17.98 11.17
C TYR A 8 -0.12 17.08 10.56
N TYR A 9 0.31 16.03 11.26
CA TYR A 9 1.33 15.11 10.73
C TYR A 9 0.87 14.34 9.50
N ALA A 10 -0.39 13.89 9.49
CA ALA A 10 -0.93 13.17 8.34
C ALA A 10 -1.05 14.06 7.11
N LEU A 11 -1.52 15.31 7.27
CA LEU A 11 -1.54 16.29 6.18
C LEU A 11 -0.13 16.68 5.73
N TYR A 12 0.79 16.88 6.66
CA TYR A 12 2.20 17.17 6.35
C TYR A 12 2.84 16.03 5.55
N GLU A 13 2.66 14.77 5.97
CA GLU A 13 3.17 13.60 5.25
C GLU A 13 2.48 13.43 3.89
N ALA A 14 1.16 13.66 3.78
CA ALA A 14 0.45 13.57 2.50
C ALA A 14 0.86 14.66 1.50
N ILE A 15 1.05 15.90 1.96
CA ILE A 15 1.38 17.06 1.11
C ILE A 15 2.86 17.07 0.72
N LEU A 16 3.75 16.71 1.65
CA LEU A 16 5.19 16.84 1.47
C LEU A 16 5.90 15.51 1.20
N SER A 17 5.17 14.39 1.12
CA SER A 17 5.79 13.13 0.71
C SER A 17 6.41 13.34 -0.68
N PRO A 18 7.75 13.25 -0.80
CA PRO A 18 8.44 13.43 -2.08
C PRO A 18 8.10 12.32 -3.08
N GLU A 19 7.45 11.26 -2.59
CA GLU A 19 6.94 10.16 -3.37
C GLU A 19 5.41 10.11 -3.28
N GLU A 20 4.70 9.91 -4.40
CA GLU A 20 3.25 9.63 -4.41
C GLU A 20 2.93 8.43 -3.50
N ALA A 21 2.67 8.63 -2.21
CA ALA A 21 2.17 7.59 -1.32
C ALA A 21 0.64 7.60 -1.41
N LEU A 22 -0.01 6.45 -1.22
CA LEU A 22 -1.46 6.43 -1.14
C LEU A 22 -1.89 7.17 0.13
N THR A 23 -2.59 8.29 -0.03
CA THR A 23 -3.08 9.15 1.07
C THR A 23 -3.80 8.34 2.14
N ASP A 24 -4.62 7.37 1.73
CA ASP A 24 -5.37 6.48 2.64
C ASP A 24 -4.45 5.66 3.57
N MET A 25 -3.25 5.27 3.12
CA MET A 25 -2.29 4.56 3.98
C MET A 25 -1.73 5.49 5.05
N ILE A 26 -1.44 6.75 4.69
CA ILE A 26 -0.95 7.76 5.62
C ILE A 26 -2.03 8.05 6.66
N LEU A 27 -3.27 8.29 6.22
CA LEU A 27 -4.39 8.54 7.13
C LEU A 27 -4.64 7.36 8.07
N HIS A 28 -4.56 6.12 7.56
CA HIS A 28 -4.72 4.93 8.39
C HIS A 28 -3.59 4.78 9.42
N LYS A 29 -2.34 4.98 9.03
CA LYS A 29 -1.14 4.93 9.90
C LYS A 29 -1.26 5.87 11.11
N TYR A 30 -1.88 7.03 10.95
CA TYR A 30 -2.09 8.00 12.03
C TYR A 30 -3.43 7.83 12.76
N GLY A 31 -4.19 6.77 12.49
CA GLY A 31 -5.48 6.51 13.15
C GLY A 31 -6.62 7.42 12.70
N LEU A 32 -6.44 8.17 11.61
CA LEU A 32 -7.43 9.11 11.08
C LEU A 32 -8.42 8.43 10.13
N LEU A 33 -8.07 7.26 9.60
CA LEU A 33 -8.92 6.43 8.77
C LEU A 33 -9.01 5.02 9.35
N SER A 34 -10.20 4.62 9.78
CA SER A 34 -10.48 3.24 10.17
C SER A 34 -10.79 2.42 8.94
N LEU A 35 -10.04 1.33 8.73
CA LEU A 35 -10.22 0.41 7.61
C LEU A 35 -10.56 -0.98 8.16
N SER A 36 -11.51 -1.66 7.51
CA SER A 36 -11.70 -3.09 7.74
C SER A 36 -10.44 -3.86 7.31
N PRO A 37 -10.21 -5.08 7.84
CA PRO A 37 -9.08 -5.92 7.42
C PRO A 37 -9.04 -6.18 5.91
N LYS A 38 -10.20 -6.19 5.23
CA LYS A 38 -10.30 -6.37 3.78
C LYS A 38 -9.83 -5.13 3.01
N GLU A 39 -10.23 -3.94 3.47
CA GLU A 39 -9.83 -2.67 2.86
C GLU A 39 -8.34 -2.42 3.05
N LEU A 40 -7.83 -2.62 4.27
CA LEU A 40 -6.40 -2.50 4.57
C LEU A 40 -5.57 -3.41 3.65
N LYS A 41 -5.97 -4.68 3.52
CA LYS A 41 -5.29 -5.63 2.63
C LYS A 41 -5.32 -5.21 1.16
N GLY A 42 -6.42 -4.60 0.71
CA GLY A 42 -6.56 -4.04 -0.64
C GLY A 42 -5.58 -2.88 -0.86
N LEU A 43 -5.56 -1.96 0.10
CA LEU A 43 -4.70 -0.78 0.10
C LEU A 43 -3.20 -1.15 0.14
N GLU A 44 -2.79 -2.06 1.02
CA GLU A 44 -1.44 -2.63 1.03
C GLU A 44 -1.06 -3.24 -0.33
N THR A 45 -2.00 -3.93 -0.98
CA THR A 45 -1.77 -4.55 -2.29
C THR A 45 -1.55 -3.49 -3.38
N MET A 46 -2.31 -2.40 -3.35
CA MET A 46 -2.14 -1.26 -4.26
C MET A 46 -0.77 -0.61 -4.05
N GLU A 47 -0.35 -0.41 -2.80
CA GLU A 47 0.94 0.19 -2.48
C GLU A 47 2.12 -0.70 -2.90
N MET A 48 2.05 -2.02 -2.66
CA MET A 48 3.04 -2.97 -3.16
C MET A 48 3.19 -2.90 -4.68
N GLN A 49 2.10 -2.71 -5.41
CA GLN A 49 2.14 -2.56 -6.87
C GLN A 49 2.78 -1.24 -7.29
N ARG A 50 2.46 -0.15 -6.59
CA ARG A 50 3.07 1.17 -6.83
C ARG A 50 4.59 1.11 -6.63
N LEU A 51 5.05 0.58 -5.50
CA LEU A 51 6.48 0.39 -5.20
C LEU A 51 7.17 -0.47 -6.25
N TYR A 52 6.55 -1.57 -6.67
CA TYR A 52 7.09 -2.41 -7.73
C TYR A 52 7.24 -1.66 -9.06
N ARG A 53 6.26 -0.82 -9.44
CA ARG A 53 6.33 0.03 -10.65
C ARG A 53 7.44 1.07 -10.56
N LYS A 54 7.82 1.50 -9.36
CA LYS A 54 8.97 2.38 -9.10
C LYS A 54 10.33 1.67 -9.14
N GLY A 55 10.35 0.35 -9.31
CA GLY A 55 11.58 -0.44 -9.42
C GLY A 55 12.02 -1.12 -8.13
N PHE A 56 11.25 -1.03 -7.04
CA PHE A 56 11.56 -1.76 -5.82
C PHE A 56 11.45 -3.28 -6.05
N THR A 57 12.40 -4.02 -5.47
CA THR A 57 12.40 -5.48 -5.49
C THR A 57 11.34 -6.05 -4.54
N TYR A 58 10.92 -7.30 -4.76
CA TYR A 58 9.99 -7.98 -3.84
C TYR A 58 10.55 -8.08 -2.41
N MET A 59 11.86 -8.20 -2.25
CA MET A 59 12.52 -8.24 -0.95
C MET A 59 12.45 -6.91 -0.22
N GLU A 60 12.65 -5.78 -0.92
CA GLU A 60 12.54 -4.45 -0.32
C GLU A 60 11.10 -4.18 0.12
N ILE A 61 10.13 -4.45 -0.75
CA ILE A 61 8.71 -4.31 -0.44
C ILE A 61 8.32 -5.21 0.73
N ALA A 62 8.81 -6.45 0.77
CA ALA A 62 8.56 -7.39 1.86
C ALA A 62 8.99 -6.82 3.24
N LYS A 63 10.12 -6.11 3.30
CA LYS A 63 10.58 -5.43 4.52
C LYS A 63 9.62 -4.32 4.96
N TYR A 64 9.10 -3.51 4.03
CA TYR A 64 8.14 -2.44 4.35
C TYR A 64 6.84 -2.96 4.98
N PHE A 65 6.36 -4.13 4.54
CA PHE A 65 5.09 -4.71 4.99
C PHE A 65 5.24 -5.85 5.99
N ASN A 66 6.46 -6.07 6.51
CA ASN A 66 6.78 -7.17 7.42
C ASN A 66 6.21 -8.53 6.95
N MET A 67 6.48 -8.89 5.69
CA MET A 67 5.99 -10.13 5.08
C MET A 67 7.04 -10.81 4.23
N THR A 68 6.73 -12.00 3.71
CA THR A 68 7.64 -12.72 2.82
C THR A 68 7.61 -12.15 1.40
N ASP A 69 8.74 -12.24 0.71
CA ASP A 69 8.91 -11.92 -0.71
C ASP A 69 7.88 -12.66 -1.59
N SER A 70 7.63 -13.94 -1.31
CA SER A 70 6.63 -14.78 -1.97
C SER A 70 5.19 -14.31 -1.69
N GLY A 71 4.95 -13.67 -0.55
CA GLY A 71 3.69 -13.00 -0.21
C GLY A 71 3.47 -11.77 -1.09
N VAL A 72 4.49 -10.92 -1.21
CA VAL A 72 4.48 -9.75 -2.10
C VAL A 72 4.27 -10.17 -3.55
N TYR A 73 5.04 -11.15 -4.04
CA TYR A 73 4.91 -11.67 -5.40
C TYR A 73 3.48 -12.09 -5.73
N ARG A 74 2.81 -12.83 -4.83
CA ARG A 74 1.41 -13.26 -5.01
C ARG A 74 0.45 -12.08 -5.11
N ARG A 75 0.64 -11.05 -4.27
CA ARG A 75 -0.20 -9.84 -4.27
C ARG A 75 0.01 -8.98 -5.52
N VAL A 76 1.26 -8.82 -5.95
CA VAL A 76 1.61 -8.05 -7.15
C VAL A 76 1.20 -8.78 -8.44
N LYS A 77 1.37 -10.11 -8.52
CA LYS A 77 1.09 -10.91 -9.73
C LYS A 77 -0.39 -11.04 -10.06
N ARG A 78 -1.31 -10.95 -9.09
CA ARG A 78 -2.76 -11.11 -9.34
C ARG A 78 -3.34 -10.18 -10.40
N LEU A 79 -2.67 -9.07 -10.73
CA LEU A 79 -3.06 -8.19 -11.85
C LEU A 79 -2.58 -8.65 -13.24
N LYS A 80 -1.50 -9.42 -13.35
CA LYS A 80 -1.00 -9.93 -14.65
C LYS A 80 -1.81 -11.11 -15.18
N GLY A 81 -2.72 -11.68 -14.39
CA GLY A 81 -3.46 -12.92 -14.69
C GLY A 81 -4.94 -12.76 -15.08
N GLY A 82 -5.47 -11.53 -15.20
CA GLY A 82 -6.87 -11.26 -15.58
C GLY A 82 -7.21 -11.46 -17.06
N LYS A 83 -6.30 -12.04 -17.86
CA LYS A 83 -6.57 -12.56 -19.21
C LYS A 83 -5.87 -13.89 -19.40
N ARG A 84 -6.42 -14.97 -18.85
CA ARG A 84 -6.22 -16.32 -19.41
C ARG A 84 -7.53 -17.12 -19.30
N ASN A 85 -8.14 -17.27 -20.48
CA ASN A 85 -9.02 -18.34 -20.98
C ASN A 85 -10.54 -18.26 -20.77
N SER A 86 -11.23 -17.93 -21.86
CA SER A 86 -12.14 -18.85 -22.58
C SER A 86 -11.87 -18.60 -24.08
N ALA A 87 -11.08 -19.42 -24.78
CA ALA A 87 -11.37 -20.76 -25.29
C ALA A 87 -12.54 -20.79 -26.28
N LEU A 88 -12.17 -21.00 -27.55
CA LEU A 88 -12.96 -21.33 -28.76
C LEU A 88 -13.89 -20.26 -29.32
#